data_AF-A0A370DAS8-F1
#
_entry.id   AF-A0A370DAS8-F1
#
_cell.length_a   1.000
_cell.length_b   1.000
_cell.length_c   1.000
_cell.angle_alpha   90.00
_cell.angle_beta   90.00
_cell.angle_gamma   90.00
#
_symmetry.space_group_name_H-M   'P 1'
#
loop_
_entity.id
_entity.type
_entity.pdbx_description
1 polymer ?
#
loop_
_entity_poly.entity_id
_entity_poly.type
_entity_poly.pdbx_seq_one_letter_code
_entity_poly.pdbx_strand_id
1 'polypeptide(L)'
;MKPSNEALAKLPVIKLGQPAPKDGDYILHLSKEQPVLLDVTVEGSLFAETAHQVLPVFLAKDLYLHKDWASNDKKHWHAEDDLITGELRIEITDYQLPTNSRFHLRMDYRTPE
;
A
#
# COMPACT_ATOMS: atom_id res chain seq x y z
N MET A 1 -9.83 12.18 -16.26
CA MET A 1 -10.45 11.33 -17.31
C MET A 1 -9.86 9.93 -17.16
N LYS A 2 -10.70 8.88 -17.17
CA LYS A 2 -10.22 7.49 -17.05
C LYS A 2 -9.33 7.12 -18.24
N PRO A 3 -8.12 6.57 -18.04
CA PRO A 3 -7.31 6.04 -19.13
C PRO A 3 -8.06 4.91 -19.84
N SER A 4 -7.93 4.80 -21.16
CA SER A 4 -8.50 3.64 -21.85
C SER A 4 -7.73 2.37 -21.44
N ASN A 5 -8.45 1.26 -21.32
CA ASN A 5 -7.85 -0.03 -20.99
C ASN A 5 -6.74 -0.42 -22.00
N GLU A 6 -6.91 -0.06 -23.27
CA GLU A 6 -5.90 -0.28 -24.33
C GLU A 6 -4.62 0.55 -24.13
N ALA A 7 -4.73 1.76 -23.59
CA ALA A 7 -3.56 2.58 -23.26
C ALA A 7 -2.81 1.97 -22.06
N LEU A 8 -3.53 1.59 -21.01
CA LEU A 8 -2.95 0.96 -19.81
C LEU A 8 -2.28 -0.38 -20.12
N ALA A 9 -2.88 -1.18 -21.01
CA ALA A 9 -2.32 -2.48 -21.38
C ALA A 9 -0.93 -2.38 -22.03
N LYS A 10 -0.59 -1.25 -22.65
CA LYS A 10 0.69 -0.99 -23.31
C LYS A 10 1.76 -0.44 -22.36
N LEU A 11 1.39 -0.04 -21.15
CA LEU A 11 2.35 0.52 -20.20
C LEU A 11 3.31 -0.55 -19.67
N PRO A 12 4.57 -0.19 -19.42
CA PRO A 12 5.50 -1.07 -18.73
C PRO A 12 4.96 -1.39 -17.33
N VAL A 13 5.13 -2.64 -16.91
CA VAL A 13 4.78 -3.08 -15.56
C VAL A 13 6.07 -3.24 -14.77
N ILE A 14 6.18 -2.55 -13.65
CA ILE A 14 7.29 -2.71 -12.71
C ILE A 14 6.80 -3.41 -11.45
N LYS A 15 7.66 -4.21 -10.82
CA LYS A 15 7.39 -4.81 -9.50
C LYS A 15 7.85 -3.87 -8.40
N LEU A 16 7.29 -4.04 -7.19
CA LEU A 16 7.78 -3.35 -6.00
C LEU A 16 9.31 -3.54 -5.85
N GLY A 17 10.03 -2.45 -5.59
CA GLY A 17 11.49 -2.42 -5.47
C GLY A 17 12.27 -2.30 -6.78
N GLN A 18 11.61 -2.38 -7.95
CA GLN A 18 12.25 -2.07 -9.23
C GLN A 18 12.27 -0.55 -9.49
N PRO A 19 13.30 -0.02 -10.18
CA PRO A 19 13.33 1.39 -10.55
C PRO A 19 12.19 1.72 -11.52
N ALA A 20 11.56 2.87 -11.30
CA ALA A 20 10.60 3.41 -12.25
C ALA A 20 11.29 3.78 -13.58
N PRO A 21 10.62 3.65 -14.73
CA PRO A 21 11.12 4.17 -16.00
C PRO A 21 11.42 5.67 -15.89
N LYS A 22 12.51 6.13 -16.53
CA LYS A 22 12.91 7.55 -16.51
C LYS A 22 11.91 8.45 -17.23
N ASP A 23 11.26 7.91 -18.25
CA ASP A 23 10.31 8.60 -19.10
C ASP A 23 9.03 7.78 -19.20
N GLY A 24 7.88 8.45 -19.12
CA GLY A 24 6.56 7.86 -19.33
C GLY A 24 5.91 7.26 -18.08
N ASP A 25 4.63 6.89 -18.26
CA ASP A 25 3.84 6.25 -17.22
C ASP A 25 4.16 4.75 -17.10
N TYR A 26 3.82 4.16 -15.95
CA TYR A 26 4.03 2.75 -15.67
C TYR A 26 2.92 2.21 -14.77
N ILE A 27 2.80 0.89 -14.73
CA ILE A 27 1.94 0.18 -13.79
C ILE A 27 2.82 -0.41 -12.70
N LEU A 28 2.54 -0.08 -11.43
CA LEU A 28 3.15 -0.77 -10.29
C LEU A 28 2.37 -2.06 -10.02
N HIS A 29 3.05 -3.19 -10.03
CA HIS A 29 2.50 -4.49 -9.68
C HIS A 29 2.97 -4.91 -8.29
N LEU A 30 2.01 -5.00 -7.37
CA LEU A 30 2.15 -5.61 -6.07
C LEU A 30 1.61 -7.03 -6.17
N SER A 31 2.52 -8.01 -6.17
CA SER A 31 2.12 -9.41 -6.29
C SER A 31 1.67 -9.96 -4.93
N LYS A 32 0.62 -10.79 -4.92
CA LYS A 32 0.22 -11.55 -3.73
C LYS A 32 1.29 -12.53 -3.24
N GLU A 33 2.24 -12.90 -4.11
CA GLU A 33 3.32 -13.84 -3.79
C GLU A 33 4.54 -13.14 -3.18
N GLN A 34 4.59 -11.81 -3.22
CA GLN A 34 5.69 -11.02 -2.68
C GLN A 34 5.18 -10.17 -1.51
N PRO A 35 5.88 -10.16 -0.36
CA PRO A 35 5.45 -9.35 0.76
C PRO A 35 5.64 -7.85 0.44
N VAL A 36 4.65 -7.06 0.81
CA VAL A 36 4.82 -5.63 1.05
C VAL A 36 5.50 -5.48 2.41
N LEU A 37 6.64 -4.79 2.44
CA LEU A 37 7.39 -4.57 3.67
C LEU A 37 6.93 -3.25 4.31
N LEU A 38 6.36 -3.32 5.51
CA LEU A 38 6.09 -2.16 6.34
C LEU A 38 7.31 -1.88 7.20
N ASP A 39 7.96 -0.74 6.98
CA ASP A 39 9.13 -0.29 7.74
C ASP A 39 8.68 0.67 8.85
N VAL A 40 8.92 0.30 10.11
CA VAL A 40 8.47 1.05 11.29
C VAL A 40 9.67 1.46 12.12
N THR A 41 9.80 2.76 12.34
CA THR A 41 10.80 3.36 13.24
C THR A 41 10.10 4.08 14.40
N VAL A 42 10.57 3.83 15.61
CA VAL A 42 10.15 4.53 16.83
C VAL A 42 11.38 5.16 17.47
N GLU A 43 11.40 6.49 17.57
CA GLU A 43 12.57 7.25 18.04
C GLU A 43 12.15 8.51 18.80
N GLY A 44 13.14 9.17 19.42
CA GLY A 44 12.97 10.44 20.14
C GLY A 44 13.45 10.38 21.58
N SER A 45 13.64 11.55 22.19
CA SER A 45 14.25 11.68 23.53
C SER A 45 13.41 11.12 24.68
N LEU A 46 12.15 10.75 24.42
CA LEU A 46 11.30 10.06 25.40
C LEU A 46 11.72 8.60 25.60
N PHE A 47 12.29 7.98 24.56
CA PHE A 47 12.70 6.59 24.56
C PHE A 47 14.21 6.49 24.78
N ALA A 48 14.65 5.44 25.48
CA ALA A 48 16.08 5.22 25.73
C ALA A 48 16.85 4.83 24.46
N GLU A 49 16.16 4.22 23.49
CA GLU A 49 16.74 3.68 22.26
C GLU A 49 15.78 3.91 21.09
N THR A 50 16.33 4.01 19.88
CA THR A 50 15.54 3.90 18.65
C THR A 50 15.21 2.43 18.40
N ALA A 51 13.94 2.14 18.19
CA ALA A 51 13.48 0.83 17.73
C ALA A 51 13.20 0.87 16.22
N HIS A 52 13.58 -0.20 15.53
CA HIS A 52 13.32 -0.39 14.10
C HIS A 52 12.80 -1.81 13.86
N GLN A 53 11.75 -1.94 13.04
CA GLN A 53 11.17 -3.22 12.68
C GLN A 53 10.66 -3.19 11.24
N VAL A 54 10.98 -4.23 10.48
CA VAL A 54 10.38 -4.49 9.16
C VAL A 54 9.35 -5.61 9.30
N LEU A 55 8.12 -5.36 8.86
CA LEU A 55 7.00 -6.29 8.93
C LEU A 55 6.57 -6.73 7.52
N PRO A 56 6.73 -8.01 7.14
CA PRO A 56 6.26 -8.50 5.85
C PRO A 56 4.74 -8.79 5.90
N VAL A 57 3.99 -8.20 4.97
CA VAL A 57 2.54 -8.42 4.81
C VAL A 57 2.23 -8.85 3.38
N PHE A 58 1.41 -9.89 3.22
CA PHE A 58 1.04 -10.41 1.90
C PHE A 58 -0.35 -9.89 1.50
N LEU A 59 -0.49 -9.50 0.24
CA LEU A 59 -1.80 -9.17 -0.32
C LEU A 59 -2.62 -10.44 -0.53
N ALA A 60 -3.94 -10.34 -0.36
CA ALA A 60 -4.84 -11.45 -0.66
C ALA A 60 -5.00 -11.72 -2.18
N LYS A 61 -4.73 -10.70 -3.00
CA LYS A 61 -4.84 -10.70 -4.47
C LYS A 61 -3.73 -9.84 -5.05
N ASP A 62 -3.34 -10.09 -6.30
CA ASP A 62 -2.46 -9.17 -7.01
C ASP A 62 -3.15 -7.79 -7.12
N LEU A 63 -2.36 -6.74 -7.07
CA LEU A 63 -2.82 -5.35 -7.18
C LEU A 63 -1.92 -4.60 -8.15
N TYR A 64 -2.55 -4.01 -9.17
CA TYR A 64 -1.93 -3.18 -10.17
C TYR A 64 -2.37 -1.73 -9.95
N LEU A 65 -1.42 -0.82 -9.78
CA LEU A 65 -1.67 0.59 -9.52
C LEU A 65 -1.15 1.44 -10.69
N HIS A 66 -1.93 2.43 -11.08
CA HIS A 66 -1.54 3.44 -12.06
C HIS A 66 -2.25 4.77 -11.74
N LYS A 67 -1.49 5.71 -11.14
CA LYS A 67 -2.06 6.99 -10.63
C LYS A 67 -3.25 6.66 -9.72
N ASP A 68 -4.40 7.29 -9.93
CA ASP A 68 -5.61 7.08 -9.12
C ASP A 68 -6.44 5.85 -9.55
N TRP A 69 -5.84 4.89 -10.29
CA TRP A 69 -6.51 3.71 -10.81
C TRP A 69 -5.89 2.44 -10.28
N ALA A 70 -6.75 1.48 -9.96
CA ALA A 70 -6.34 0.17 -9.49
C ALA A 70 -7.03 -0.97 -10.23
N SER A 71 -6.39 -2.13 -10.26
CA SER A 71 -6.92 -3.36 -10.85
C SER A 71 -6.36 -4.58 -10.14
N ASN A 72 -7.14 -5.67 -10.07
CA ASN A 72 -6.67 -6.95 -9.53
C ASN A 72 -6.25 -7.95 -10.62
N ASP A 73 -6.48 -7.61 -11.90
CA ASP A 73 -6.21 -8.49 -13.05
C ASP A 73 -5.54 -7.78 -14.23
N LYS A 74 -5.17 -6.51 -14.05
CA LYS A 74 -4.59 -5.60 -15.06
C LYS A 74 -5.51 -5.29 -16.25
N LYS A 75 -6.77 -5.74 -16.22
CA LYS A 75 -7.74 -5.60 -17.32
C LYS A 75 -8.90 -4.70 -16.94
N HIS A 76 -9.45 -4.91 -15.74
CA HIS A 76 -10.57 -4.14 -15.21
C HIS A 76 -10.03 -3.10 -14.23
N TRP A 77 -10.07 -1.85 -14.65
CA TRP A 77 -9.56 -0.72 -13.88
C TRP A 77 -10.70 0.05 -13.23
N HIS A 78 -10.56 0.33 -11.95
CA HIS A 78 -11.48 1.12 -11.14
C HIS A 78 -10.72 2.30 -10.55
N ALA A 79 -11.41 3.33 -10.06
CA ALA A 79 -10.75 4.29 -9.21
C ALA A 79 -10.14 3.53 -8.01
N GLU A 80 -8.96 3.92 -7.57
CA GLU A 80 -8.26 3.23 -6.49
C GLU A 80 -9.13 3.11 -5.24
N ASP A 81 -9.79 4.22 -4.86
CA ASP A 81 -10.69 4.28 -3.70
C ASP A 81 -11.97 3.42 -3.86
N ASP A 82 -12.34 3.00 -5.08
CA ASP A 82 -13.45 2.06 -5.29
C ASP A 82 -13.01 0.60 -5.04
N LEU A 83 -11.70 0.32 -5.10
CA LEU A 83 -11.14 -1.04 -5.05
C LEU A 83 -10.42 -1.35 -3.75
N ILE A 84 -9.81 -0.36 -3.11
CA ILE A 84 -9.09 -0.53 -1.85
C ILE A 84 -9.44 0.58 -0.85
N THR A 85 -9.30 0.27 0.43
CA THR A 85 -9.45 1.24 1.52
C THR A 85 -8.48 0.94 2.63
N GLY A 86 -8.06 2.00 3.32
CA GLY A 86 -7.19 1.92 4.46
C GLY A 86 -7.79 2.60 5.69
N GLU A 87 -7.43 2.08 6.86
CA GLU A 87 -7.62 2.73 8.14
C GLU A 87 -6.33 2.61 8.95
N LEU A 88 -5.84 3.75 9.45
CA LEU A 88 -4.74 3.81 10.39
C LEU A 88 -5.26 4.33 11.72
N ARG A 89 -5.08 3.55 12.79
CA ARG A 89 -5.31 3.98 14.16
C ARG A 89 -4.00 3.91 14.95
N ILE A 90 -3.72 4.98 15.66
CA ILE A 90 -2.59 5.05 16.59
C ILE A 90 -3.18 5.41 17.95
N GLU A 91 -2.99 4.51 18.91
CA GLU A 91 -3.28 4.76 20.31
C GLU A 91 -1.95 4.96 21.02
N ILE A 92 -1.75 6.15 21.58
CA ILE A 92 -0.54 6.48 22.33
C ILE A 92 -0.83 6.32 23.81
N THR A 93 0.11 5.69 24.52
CA THR A 93 0.06 5.58 25.97
C THR A 93 0.07 6.98 26.57
N ASP A 94 -0.94 7.27 27.38
CA ASP A 94 -1.00 8.50 28.16
C ASP A 94 -1.57 8.22 29.56
N TYR A 95 -1.76 9.29 30.33
CA TYR A 95 -2.27 9.18 31.69
C TYR A 95 -3.70 8.58 31.74
N GLN A 96 -4.53 8.83 30.73
CA GLN A 96 -5.92 8.37 30.65
C GLN A 96 -6.01 6.94 30.09
N LEU A 97 -5.03 6.51 29.30
CA LEU A 97 -4.91 5.18 28.72
C LEU A 97 -3.58 4.53 29.12
N PRO A 98 -3.48 3.99 30.36
CA PRO A 98 -2.25 3.41 30.90
C PRO A 98 -2.00 1.99 30.35
N THR A 99 -2.13 1.81 29.04
CA THR A 99 -1.85 0.57 28.32
C THR A 99 -0.76 0.81 27.29
N ASN A 100 -0.21 -0.27 26.71
CA ASN A 100 0.76 -0.15 25.63
C ASN A 100 0.21 0.68 24.47
N SER A 101 1.08 1.47 23.84
CA SER A 101 0.76 2.15 22.59
C SER A 101 0.49 1.12 21.50
N ARG A 102 -0.52 1.34 20.67
CA ARG A 102 -0.94 0.41 19.62
C ARG A 102 -0.94 1.11 18.27
N PHE A 103 -0.27 0.49 17.31
CA PHE A 103 -0.37 0.83 15.89
C PHE A 103 -1.27 -0.21 15.22
N HIS A 104 -2.35 0.24 14.58
CA HIS A 104 -3.24 -0.63 13.84
C HIS A 104 -3.45 -0.08 12.43
N LEU A 105 -2.87 -0.78 11.45
CA LEU A 105 -3.14 -0.58 10.03
C LEU A 105 -4.09 -1.67 9.56
N ARG A 106 -5.22 -1.27 9.00
CA ARG A 106 -6.19 -2.14 8.33
C ARG A 106 -6.31 -1.71 6.88
N MET A 107 -6.19 -2.67 5.97
CA MET A 107 -6.39 -2.47 4.54
C MET A 107 -7.38 -3.51 4.04
N ASP A 108 -8.41 -3.08 3.31
CA ASP A 108 -9.44 -3.96 2.77
C ASP A 108 -9.60 -3.76 1.27
N TYR A 109 -9.89 -4.84 0.55
CA TYR A 109 -10.44 -4.76 -0.81
C TYR A 109 -11.93 -4.45 -0.74
N ARG A 110 -12.38 -3.52 -1.57
CA ARG A 110 -13.79 -3.25 -1.84
C ARG A 110 -14.26 -4.02 -3.06
N THR A 111 -15.58 -4.12 -3.20
CA THR A 111 -16.21 -4.58 -4.45
C THR A 111 -16.73 -3.33 -5.15
N PRO A 112 -16.12 -2.92 -6.28
CA PRO A 112 -16.61 -1.78 -7.05
C PRO A 112 -18.05 -2.03 -7.51
N GLU A 113 -18.90 -1.00 -7.46
CA GLU A 113 -20.30 -1.04 -7.95
C GLU A 113 -20.39 -1.06 -9.49
#